data_AF-A0A7S0G556-F1
#
_entry.id   AF-A0A7S0G556-F1
#
_cell.length_a   1.000
_cell.length_b   1.000
_cell.length_c   1.000
_cell.angle_alpha   90.00
_cell.angle_beta   90.00
_cell.angle_gamma   90.00
#
_symmetry.space_group_name_H-M   'P 1'
#
loop_
_entity.id
_entity.type
_entity.pdbx_description
1 polymer ?
#
loop_
_entity_poly.entity_id
_entity_poly.type
_entity_poly.pdbx_seq_one_letter_code
_entity_poly.pdbx_strand_id
1 'polypeptide(L)'
;SKDYPTIALHASVKSSFGKGALITLLRQYKRLHDDKKSISCGLIGYPNVGKSSVINMLKGEKVVNVAPIPGETKVWQYITLFKNVFLVDCPGIVHESHANSESDSVLKGVVRVESLKDTSPVFVPAVLKRVEDKYITATYGIRDWSDPDDFLTKMAKKTGKLLPKGEPNHDATARKVLHDFIRGRLPWFVTPPDPRETENEEQGTAEASVDQDLSKLRSSKQFGEESDLSLGVSQLSKSESQQTVNINNDAADLEWDASDEDAPEESS
;
A
#
# COMPACT_ATOMS: atom_id res chain seq x y z
N SER A 1 -8.41 -7.84 7.05
CA SER A 1 -7.71 -6.97 8.02
C SER A 1 -8.53 -6.96 9.30
N LYS A 2 -7.88 -6.97 10.47
CA LYS A 2 -8.56 -6.96 11.77
C LYS A 2 -9.07 -5.56 12.13
N ASP A 3 -8.35 -4.51 11.73
CA ASP A 3 -8.56 -3.15 12.26
C ASP A 3 -9.41 -2.26 11.35
N TYR A 4 -9.33 -2.44 10.02
CA TYR A 4 -9.99 -1.55 9.06
C TYR A 4 -10.67 -2.33 7.92
N PRO A 5 -11.81 -1.84 7.39
CA PRO A 5 -12.39 -2.36 6.15
C PRO A 5 -11.36 -2.34 5.03
N THR A 6 -11.13 -3.50 4.40
CA THR A 6 -10.08 -3.66 3.38
C THR A 6 -10.67 -4.29 2.14
N ILE A 7 -10.44 -3.67 0.98
CA ILE A 7 -10.85 -4.16 -0.33
C ILE A 7 -9.59 -4.43 -1.14
N ALA A 8 -9.46 -5.64 -1.68
CA ALA A 8 -8.45 -5.94 -2.68
C ALA A 8 -8.84 -5.30 -4.02
N LEU A 9 -7.91 -4.58 -4.65
CA LEU A 9 -8.18 -3.76 -5.80
C LEU A 9 -7.10 -3.89 -6.88
N HIS A 10 -7.52 -3.96 -8.14
CA HIS A 10 -6.66 -3.78 -9.29
C HIS A 10 -7.21 -2.65 -10.17
N ALA A 11 -6.46 -1.54 -10.25
CA ALA A 11 -6.88 -0.33 -10.95
C ALA A 11 -6.47 -0.35 -12.42
N SER A 12 -7.45 -0.60 -13.29
CA SER A 12 -7.32 -0.51 -14.75
C SER A 12 -8.64 -0.03 -15.33
N VAL A 13 -8.59 0.85 -16.33
CA VAL A 13 -9.81 1.34 -17.00
C VAL A 13 -10.54 0.22 -17.74
N LYS A 14 -9.78 -0.71 -18.35
CA LYS A 14 -10.34 -1.79 -19.18
C LYS A 14 -10.65 -3.05 -18.37
N SER A 15 -9.81 -3.40 -17.41
CA SER A 15 -9.81 -4.71 -16.74
C SER A 15 -9.62 -4.55 -15.23
N SER A 16 -10.65 -4.04 -14.54
CA SER A 16 -10.58 -3.75 -13.10
C SER A 16 -11.01 -4.93 -12.22
N PHE A 17 -10.45 -5.02 -11.02
CA PHE A 17 -10.91 -5.92 -9.96
C PHE A 17 -11.26 -5.10 -8.71
N GLY A 18 -12.36 -5.45 -8.02
CA GLY A 18 -12.81 -4.77 -6.79
C GLY A 18 -13.57 -3.45 -7.01
N LYS A 19 -13.74 -2.99 -8.26
CA LYS A 19 -14.47 -1.75 -8.60
C LYS A 19 -15.90 -1.73 -8.03
N GLY A 20 -16.66 -2.80 -8.22
CA GLY A 20 -18.04 -2.90 -7.73
C GLY A 20 -18.15 -2.86 -6.20
N ALA A 21 -17.22 -3.51 -5.50
CA ALA A 21 -17.17 -3.48 -4.04
C ALA A 21 -16.91 -2.06 -3.51
N LEU A 22 -15.96 -1.34 -4.12
CA LEU A 22 -15.66 0.05 -3.75
C LEU A 22 -16.83 1.00 -4.02
N ILE A 23 -17.49 0.88 -5.18
CA ILE A 23 -18.69 1.67 -5.50
C ILE A 23 -19.82 1.38 -4.49
N THR A 24 -20.02 0.12 -4.14
CA THR A 24 -21.04 -0.28 -3.17
C THR A 24 -20.77 0.33 -1.80
N LEU A 25 -19.51 0.29 -1.35
CA LEU A 25 -19.08 0.91 -0.10
C LEU A 25 -19.33 2.43 -0.11
N LEU A 26 -18.95 3.14 -1.17
CA LEU A 26 -19.18 4.59 -1.28
C LEU A 26 -20.68 4.94 -1.25
N ARG A 27 -21.53 4.13 -1.88
CA ARG A 27 -22.99 4.31 -1.83
C ARG A 27 -23.54 4.07 -0.41
N GLN A 28 -23.04 3.07 0.31
CA GLN A 28 -23.41 2.83 1.71
C GLN A 28 -23.04 4.03 2.58
N TYR A 29 -21.83 4.57 2.43
CA TYR A 29 -21.42 5.79 3.13
C TYR A 29 -22.29 7.00 2.78
N LYS A 30 -22.68 7.17 1.52
CA LYS A 30 -23.59 8.27 1.14
C LYS A 30 -24.97 8.12 1.75
N ARG A 31 -25.48 6.88 1.88
CA ARG A 31 -26.76 6.59 2.54
C ARG A 31 -26.73 6.83 4.04
N LEU A 32 -25.59 6.58 4.69
CA LEU A 32 -25.41 6.87 6.11
C LEU A 32 -25.38 8.37 6.41
N HIS A 33 -24.96 9.18 5.44
CA HIS A 33 -24.95 10.65 5.50
C HIS A 33 -26.02 11.25 4.59
N ASP A 34 -27.29 10.89 4.81
CA ASP A 34 -28.42 11.42 4.03
C ASP A 34 -28.71 12.90 4.33
N ASP A 35 -28.38 13.33 5.54
CA ASP A 35 -28.39 14.71 6.05
C ASP A 35 -27.55 15.66 5.19
N LYS A 36 -26.49 15.12 4.56
CA LYS A 36 -25.60 15.88 3.67
C LYS A 36 -26.02 15.71 2.22
N LYS A 37 -26.10 16.84 1.51
CA LYS A 37 -26.35 16.86 0.06
C LYS A 37 -25.33 16.04 -0.72
N SER A 38 -24.06 16.06 -0.31
CA SER A 38 -22.96 15.35 -0.95
C SER A 38 -21.90 14.89 0.04
N ILE A 39 -21.11 13.89 -0.36
CA ILE A 39 -19.91 13.44 0.36
C ILE A 39 -18.68 13.60 -0.51
N SER A 40 -17.54 13.81 0.13
CA SER A 40 -16.23 13.89 -0.52
C SER A 40 -15.30 12.84 0.09
N CYS A 41 -14.67 12.03 -0.75
CA CYS A 41 -13.79 10.94 -0.35
C CYS A 41 -12.38 11.19 -0.88
N GLY A 42 -11.44 11.46 0.02
CA GLY A 42 -10.03 11.66 -0.34
C GLY A 42 -9.27 10.35 -0.45
N LEU A 43 -8.44 10.24 -1.48
CA LEU A 43 -7.50 9.13 -1.65
C LEU A 43 -6.14 9.55 -1.10
N ILE A 44 -5.71 8.93 0.00
CA ILE A 44 -4.43 9.21 0.66
C ILE A 44 -3.50 8.00 0.58
N GLY A 45 -2.19 8.24 0.62
CA GLY A 45 -1.18 7.19 0.63
C GLY A 45 0.14 7.60 0.00
N TYR A 46 1.09 6.67 -0.02
CA TYR A 46 2.43 6.90 -0.61
C TYR A 46 2.37 7.30 -2.09
N PRO A 47 3.43 7.93 -2.63
CA PRO A 47 3.61 8.07 -4.07
C PRO A 47 3.52 6.72 -4.80
N ASN A 48 3.06 6.72 -6.05
CA ASN A 48 3.02 5.55 -6.95
C ASN A 48 2.17 4.33 -6.51
N VAL A 49 1.42 4.40 -5.41
CA VAL A 49 0.49 3.32 -4.98
C VAL A 49 -0.78 3.18 -5.84
N GLY A 50 -0.96 4.04 -6.84
CA GLY A 50 -2.09 3.96 -7.78
C GLY A 50 -3.32 4.81 -7.44
N LYS A 51 -3.23 5.81 -6.55
CA LYS A 51 -4.34 6.71 -6.16
C LYS A 51 -5.11 7.27 -7.37
N SER A 52 -4.43 7.99 -8.25
CA SER A 52 -5.01 8.56 -9.46
C SER A 52 -5.51 7.48 -10.44
N SER A 53 -4.88 6.30 -10.48
CA SER A 53 -5.36 5.16 -11.27
C SER A 53 -6.68 4.60 -10.77
N VAL A 54 -6.91 4.58 -9.44
CA VAL A 54 -8.20 4.18 -8.85
C VAL A 54 -9.31 5.13 -9.29
N ILE A 55 -9.04 6.43 -9.35
CA ILE A 55 -10.01 7.44 -9.81
C ILE A 55 -10.39 7.20 -11.27
N ASN A 56 -9.39 7.02 -12.16
CA ASN A 56 -9.64 6.71 -13.56
C ASN A 56 -10.41 5.39 -13.74
N MET A 57 -10.09 4.36 -12.96
CA MET A 57 -10.82 3.09 -12.95
C MET A 57 -12.29 3.28 -12.55
N LEU A 58 -12.55 4.07 -11.51
CA LEU A 58 -13.91 4.36 -11.04
C LEU A 58 -14.70 5.14 -12.10
N LYS A 59 -14.07 6.15 -12.73
CA LYS A 59 -14.67 6.94 -13.82
C LYS A 59 -14.88 6.15 -15.12
N GLY A 60 -14.06 5.13 -15.37
CA GLY A 60 -14.11 4.37 -16.62
C GLY A 60 -13.39 5.04 -17.80
N GLU A 61 -12.70 6.15 -17.56
CA GLU A 61 -11.93 6.88 -18.56
C GLU A 61 -10.72 7.57 -17.92
N LYS A 62 -9.84 8.15 -18.73
CA LYS A 62 -8.68 8.90 -18.24
C LYS A 62 -9.08 10.34 -17.94
N VAL A 63 -9.44 10.60 -16.68
CA VAL A 63 -9.76 11.95 -16.18
C VAL A 63 -8.55 12.62 -15.53
N VAL A 64 -7.74 11.85 -14.79
CA VAL A 64 -6.54 12.34 -14.12
C VAL A 64 -5.27 11.77 -14.75
N ASN A 65 -4.20 12.56 -14.75
CA ASN A 65 -2.90 12.11 -15.24
C ASN A 65 -2.30 11.06 -14.31
N VAL A 66 -1.67 10.05 -14.93
CA VAL A 66 -0.99 8.95 -14.25
C VAL A 66 0.34 8.72 -14.94
N ALA A 67 1.39 8.56 -14.14
CA ALA A 67 2.73 8.27 -14.64
C ALA A 67 3.47 7.36 -13.64
N PRO A 68 4.37 6.47 -14.12
CA PRO A 68 5.18 5.60 -13.26
C PRO A 68 6.40 6.36 -12.71
N ILE A 69 6.20 7.61 -12.30
CA ILE A 69 7.19 8.49 -11.69
C ILE A 69 6.56 9.19 -10.47
N PRO A 70 7.29 9.31 -9.36
CA PRO A 70 6.75 10.02 -8.20
C PRO A 70 6.56 11.51 -8.50
N GLY A 71 5.59 12.10 -7.82
CA GLY A 71 5.28 13.53 -7.91
C GLY A 71 4.51 13.96 -9.16
N GLU A 72 3.79 13.03 -9.80
CA GLU A 72 2.87 13.34 -10.91
C GLU A 72 1.71 14.24 -10.40
N THR A 73 1.00 13.80 -9.37
CA THR A 73 -0.03 14.61 -8.70
C THR A 73 0.63 15.59 -7.71
N LYS A 74 0.59 16.88 -8.02
CA LYS A 74 1.22 17.95 -7.21
C LYS A 74 0.23 18.74 -6.36
N VAL A 75 -1.01 18.86 -6.81
CA VAL A 75 -2.07 19.63 -6.16
C VAL A 75 -3.29 18.73 -6.03
N TRP A 76 -4.06 18.90 -4.96
CA TRP A 76 -5.31 18.17 -4.83
C TRP A 76 -6.32 18.65 -5.89
N GLN A 77 -7.21 17.75 -6.29
CA GLN A 77 -8.26 18.07 -7.26
C GLN A 77 -9.53 17.30 -6.90
N TYR A 78 -10.68 17.92 -7.15
CA TYR A 78 -12.00 17.33 -6.98
C TYR A 78 -12.45 16.68 -8.29
N ILE A 79 -12.90 15.43 -8.21
CA ILE A 79 -13.46 14.68 -9.32
C ILE A 79 -14.85 14.22 -8.94
N THR A 80 -15.85 14.58 -9.74
CA THR A 80 -17.22 14.09 -9.56
C THR A 80 -17.32 12.64 -10.03
N LEU A 81 -17.63 11.73 -9.09
CA LEU A 81 -17.91 10.32 -9.41
C LEU A 81 -19.40 10.11 -9.71
N PHE A 82 -20.26 10.60 -8.82
CA PHE A 82 -21.72 10.65 -8.96
C PHE A 82 -22.22 12.04 -8.57
N LYS A 83 -23.49 12.37 -8.86
CA LYS A 83 -24.12 13.68 -8.53
C LYS A 83 -23.91 14.13 -7.07
N ASN A 84 -23.76 13.19 -6.14
CA ASN A 84 -23.59 13.45 -4.71
C ASN A 84 -22.35 12.81 -4.08
N VAL A 85 -21.41 12.31 -4.88
CA VAL A 85 -20.15 11.70 -4.40
C VAL A 85 -18.97 12.27 -5.18
N PHE A 86 -18.08 12.95 -4.47
CA PHE A 86 -16.84 13.50 -5.00
C PHE A 86 -15.65 12.67 -4.52
N LEU A 87 -14.67 12.49 -5.41
CA LEU A 87 -13.35 11.96 -5.07
C LEU A 87 -12.36 13.12 -5.00
N VAL A 88 -11.42 13.05 -4.06
CA VAL A 88 -10.32 14.00 -3.98
C VAL A 88 -9.02 13.26 -4.24
N ASP A 89 -8.37 13.57 -5.36
CA ASP A 89 -7.03 13.06 -5.65
C ASP A 89 -6.02 13.88 -4.86
N CYS A 90 -5.23 13.24 -4.00
CA CYS A 90 -4.23 13.91 -3.17
C CYS A 90 -2.81 13.57 -3.64
N PRO A 91 -1.86 14.51 -3.50
CA PRO A 91 -0.43 14.20 -3.63
C PRO A 91 -0.02 13.03 -2.73
N GLY A 92 1.02 12.30 -3.13
CA GLY A 92 1.58 11.23 -2.30
C GLY A 92 2.26 11.79 -1.06
N ILE A 93 1.98 11.21 0.11
CA ILE A 93 2.58 11.61 1.39
C ILE A 93 3.60 10.56 1.81
N VAL A 94 4.75 11.01 2.28
CA VAL A 94 5.84 10.16 2.78
C VAL A 94 6.07 10.56 4.23
N HIS A 95 5.98 9.61 5.15
CA HIS A 95 6.36 9.84 6.53
C HIS A 95 7.82 9.47 6.74
N GLU A 96 8.60 10.39 7.31
CA GLU A 96 9.99 10.15 7.72
C GLU A 96 9.99 9.33 9.00
N SER A 97 9.98 8.01 8.86
CA SER A 97 10.26 7.10 9.97
C SER A 97 11.76 6.79 10.00
N HIS A 98 12.40 6.94 11.16
CA HIS A 98 13.81 6.58 11.38
C HIS A 98 14.16 5.12 11.07
N ALA A 99 13.16 4.25 10.91
CA ALA A 99 13.33 2.83 10.58
C ALA A 99 13.48 2.54 9.07
N ASN A 100 13.17 3.48 8.18
CA ASN A 100 13.27 3.23 6.73
C ASN A 100 14.69 3.53 6.24
N SER A 101 15.36 2.52 5.66
CA SER A 101 16.62 2.75 4.97
C SER A 101 16.40 3.59 3.70
N GLU A 102 17.45 4.27 3.22
CA GLU A 102 17.40 4.98 1.92
C GLU A 102 16.97 4.04 0.79
N SER A 103 17.47 2.81 0.80
CA SER A 103 17.10 1.76 -0.14
C SER A 103 15.61 1.43 -0.10
N ASP A 104 14.96 1.42 1.07
CA ASP A 104 13.51 1.19 1.15
C ASP A 104 12.71 2.31 0.50
N SER A 105 13.11 3.55 0.69
CA SER A 105 12.45 4.71 0.07
C SER A 105 12.54 4.67 -1.46
N VAL A 106 13.71 4.30 -1.99
CA VAL A 106 13.91 4.12 -3.44
C VAL A 106 13.07 2.95 -3.97
N LEU A 107 13.10 1.80 -3.31
CA LEU A 107 12.40 0.60 -3.76
C LEU A 107 10.87 0.70 -3.63
N LYS A 108 10.37 1.53 -2.71
CA LYS A 108 8.95 1.94 -2.63
C LYS A 108 8.55 2.93 -3.74
N GLY A 109 9.48 3.36 -4.59
CA GLY A 109 9.23 4.29 -5.70
C GLY A 109 8.93 5.72 -5.25
N VAL A 110 9.41 6.12 -4.07
CA VAL A 110 9.20 7.47 -3.53
C VAL A 110 10.11 8.49 -4.21
N VAL A 111 11.34 8.08 -4.52
CA VAL A 111 12.39 8.93 -5.11
C VAL A 111 12.50 8.66 -6.60
N ARG A 112 12.80 9.69 -7.40
CA ARG A 112 13.09 9.52 -8.83
C ARG A 112 14.45 8.85 -9.02
N VAL A 113 14.50 7.75 -9.75
CA VAL A 113 15.72 6.97 -10.00
C VAL A 113 16.80 7.81 -10.70
N GLU A 114 16.39 8.81 -11.48
CA GLU A 114 17.27 9.73 -12.20
C GLU A 114 18.00 10.70 -11.25
N SER A 115 17.44 10.98 -10.07
CA SER A 115 18.05 11.86 -9.07
C SER A 115 19.09 11.15 -8.19
N LEU A 116 19.17 9.82 -8.27
CA LEU A 116 20.08 9.03 -7.45
C LEU A 116 21.52 9.13 -7.99
N LYS A 117 22.46 9.27 -7.06
CA LYS A 117 23.90 9.13 -7.31
C LYS A 117 24.33 7.71 -6.97
N ASP A 118 25.33 7.21 -7.67
CA ASP A 118 25.96 5.90 -7.41
C ASP A 118 24.95 4.75 -7.24
N THR A 119 24.09 4.58 -8.25
CA THR A 119 22.94 3.66 -8.22
C THR A 119 23.36 2.18 -8.04
N SER A 120 24.52 1.84 -8.59
CA SER A 120 25.03 0.47 -8.72
C SER A 120 25.32 -0.22 -7.38
N PRO A 121 26.22 0.30 -6.51
CA PRO A 121 26.63 -0.42 -5.30
C PRO A 121 25.56 -0.45 -4.21
N VAL A 122 24.64 0.53 -4.16
CA VAL A 122 23.75 0.71 -3.00
C VAL A 122 22.42 -0.03 -3.16
N PHE A 123 21.77 0.11 -4.33
CA PHE A 123 20.36 -0.30 -4.47
C PHE A 123 20.16 -1.64 -5.14
N VAL A 124 21.05 -2.05 -6.05
CA VAL A 124 20.95 -3.33 -6.76
C VAL A 124 21.06 -4.54 -5.82
N PRO A 125 21.96 -4.57 -4.82
CA PRO A 125 21.99 -5.68 -3.86
C PRO A 125 20.65 -5.85 -3.11
N ALA A 126 20.00 -4.72 -2.80
CA ALA A 126 18.70 -4.70 -2.13
C ALA A 126 17.56 -5.24 -3.02
N VAL A 127 17.65 -5.06 -4.35
CA VAL A 127 16.74 -5.69 -5.32
C VAL A 127 16.98 -7.19 -5.40
N LEU A 128 18.24 -7.60 -5.58
CA LEU A 128 18.61 -9.02 -5.70
C LEU A 128 18.24 -9.82 -4.43
N LYS A 129 18.29 -9.19 -3.26
CA LYS A 129 17.83 -9.80 -2.00
C LYS A 129 16.30 -9.99 -1.93
N ARG A 130 15.51 -9.14 -2.59
CA ARG A 130 14.03 -9.16 -2.52
C ARG A 130 13.39 -10.02 -3.61
N VAL A 131 14.03 -10.12 -4.77
CA VAL A 131 13.51 -10.85 -5.93
C VAL A 131 14.16 -12.22 -5.98
N GLU A 132 13.38 -13.29 -6.07
CA GLU A 132 13.94 -14.63 -6.24
C GLU A 132 14.73 -14.76 -7.56
N ASP A 133 15.87 -15.45 -7.51
CA ASP A 133 16.77 -15.64 -8.65
C ASP A 133 16.06 -16.17 -9.90
N LYS A 134 15.09 -17.07 -9.73
CA LYS A 134 14.29 -17.62 -10.84
C LYS A 134 13.60 -16.54 -11.68
N TYR A 135 13.10 -15.48 -11.03
CA TYR A 135 12.41 -14.37 -11.71
C TYR A 135 13.39 -13.42 -12.39
N ILE A 136 14.57 -13.21 -11.78
CA ILE A 136 15.66 -12.43 -12.40
C ILE A 136 16.14 -13.14 -13.67
N THR A 137 16.36 -14.46 -13.59
CA THR A 137 16.74 -15.27 -14.75
C THR A 137 15.64 -15.31 -15.80
N ALA A 138 14.36 -15.44 -15.43
CA ALA A 138 13.27 -15.42 -16.41
C ALA A 138 13.16 -14.05 -17.12
N THR A 139 13.35 -12.95 -16.39
CA THR A 139 13.17 -11.58 -16.92
C THR A 139 14.36 -11.12 -17.75
N TYR A 140 15.58 -11.39 -17.29
CA TYR A 140 16.80 -10.90 -17.93
C TYR A 140 17.58 -11.97 -18.67
N GLY A 141 17.29 -13.26 -18.46
CA GLY A 141 18.05 -14.37 -19.01
C GLY A 141 19.52 -14.35 -18.59
N ILE A 142 19.81 -13.89 -17.38
CA ILE A 142 21.13 -13.91 -16.74
C ILE A 142 21.10 -15.02 -15.69
N ARG A 143 22.16 -15.81 -15.63
CA ARG A 143 22.32 -16.95 -14.73
C ARG A 143 23.64 -16.87 -14.00
N ASP A 144 23.72 -17.58 -12.88
CA ASP A 144 24.95 -17.90 -12.15
C ASP A 144 25.84 -16.67 -11.91
N TRP A 145 25.28 -15.59 -11.34
CA TRP A 145 26.07 -14.43 -10.93
C TRP A 145 26.64 -14.64 -9.53
N SER A 146 27.88 -14.23 -9.30
CA SER A 146 28.56 -14.36 -8.00
C SER A 146 28.16 -13.27 -7.02
N ASP A 147 28.02 -12.05 -7.54
CA ASP A 147 27.83 -10.83 -6.77
C ASP A 147 27.05 -9.80 -7.61
N PRO A 148 26.58 -8.70 -7.00
CA PRO A 148 25.82 -7.66 -7.70
C PRO A 148 26.60 -7.01 -8.87
N ASP A 149 27.92 -6.89 -8.79
CA ASP A 149 28.74 -6.26 -9.82
C ASP A 149 28.93 -7.18 -11.03
N ASP A 150 29.09 -8.49 -10.81
CA ASP A 150 29.08 -9.52 -11.86
C ASP A 150 27.71 -9.57 -12.55
N PHE A 151 26.62 -9.52 -11.79
CA PHE A 151 25.27 -9.42 -12.35
C PHE A 151 25.13 -8.20 -13.28
N LEU A 152 25.54 -7.02 -12.82
CA LEU A 152 25.48 -5.79 -13.60
C LEU A 152 26.40 -5.84 -14.83
N THR A 153 27.58 -6.44 -14.70
CA THR A 153 28.50 -6.66 -15.81
C THR A 153 27.88 -7.53 -16.91
N LYS A 154 27.30 -8.67 -16.52
CA LYS A 154 26.59 -9.58 -17.44
C LYS A 154 25.39 -8.90 -18.09
N MET A 155 24.62 -8.14 -17.32
CA MET A 155 23.44 -7.39 -17.81
C MET A 155 23.85 -6.30 -18.81
N ALA A 156 24.86 -5.50 -18.48
CA ALA A 156 25.37 -4.43 -19.32
C ALA A 156 25.85 -4.97 -20.68
N LYS A 157 26.64 -6.05 -20.68
CA LYS A 157 27.10 -6.73 -21.90
C LYS A 157 25.93 -7.26 -22.73
N LYS A 158 24.96 -7.90 -22.09
CA LYS A 158 23.78 -8.45 -22.78
C LYS A 158 22.89 -7.37 -23.39
N THR A 159 22.75 -6.22 -22.74
CA THR A 159 21.88 -5.12 -23.19
C THR A 159 22.61 -4.06 -24.02
N GLY A 160 23.90 -4.23 -24.28
CA GLY A 160 24.71 -3.27 -25.02
C GLY A 160 24.93 -1.94 -24.29
N LYS A 161 24.70 -1.89 -22.97
CA LYS A 161 24.94 -0.70 -22.14
C LYS A 161 26.41 -0.60 -21.78
N LEU A 162 27.23 -0.23 -22.76
CA LEU A 162 28.68 -0.07 -22.60
C LEU A 162 29.07 1.41 -22.67
N LEU A 163 30.07 1.77 -21.90
CA LEU A 163 30.80 3.04 -22.01
C LEU A 163 31.73 3.01 -23.23
N PRO A 164 32.28 4.17 -23.65
CA PRO A 164 33.38 4.19 -24.61
C PRO A 164 34.48 3.21 -24.22
N LYS A 165 35.10 2.55 -25.20
CA LYS A 165 36.08 1.45 -25.02
C LYS A 165 35.50 0.11 -24.56
N GLY A 166 34.16 -0.04 -24.51
CA GLY A 166 33.50 -1.33 -24.28
C GLY A 166 33.40 -1.73 -22.81
N GLU A 167 33.68 -0.79 -21.89
CA GLU A 167 33.53 -1.03 -20.46
C GLU A 167 32.03 -1.11 -20.07
N PRO A 168 31.61 -2.06 -19.23
CA PRO A 168 30.24 -2.15 -18.75
C PRO A 168 29.76 -0.87 -18.04
N ASN A 169 28.65 -0.28 -18.47
CA ASN A 169 28.05 0.85 -17.77
C ASN A 169 27.15 0.35 -16.64
N HIS A 170 27.73 0.17 -15.44
CA HIS A 170 27.01 -0.33 -14.27
C HIS A 170 25.88 0.60 -13.82
N ASP A 171 26.10 1.91 -13.80
CA ASP A 171 25.09 2.87 -13.33
C ASP A 171 23.84 2.90 -14.24
N ALA A 172 24.03 2.99 -15.56
CA ALA A 172 22.90 2.96 -16.50
C ALA A 172 22.15 1.61 -16.47
N THR A 173 22.87 0.53 -16.15
CA THR A 173 22.32 -0.82 -16.00
C THR A 173 21.52 -0.91 -14.70
N ALA A 174 22.05 -0.41 -13.59
CA ALA A 174 21.41 -0.36 -12.28
C ALA A 174 20.11 0.45 -12.32
N ARG A 175 20.11 1.65 -12.94
CA ARG A 175 18.88 2.45 -13.11
C ARG A 175 17.80 1.69 -13.86
N LYS A 176 18.17 0.94 -14.91
CA LYS A 176 17.21 0.09 -15.62
C LYS A 176 16.62 -0.98 -14.71
N VAL A 177 17.44 -1.65 -13.93
CA VAL A 177 16.98 -2.67 -12.96
C VAL A 177 16.02 -2.06 -11.94
N LEU A 178 16.32 -0.86 -11.42
CA LEU A 178 15.42 -0.16 -10.48
C LEU A 178 14.09 0.24 -11.13
N HIS A 179 14.10 0.75 -12.37
CA HIS A 179 12.86 1.03 -13.08
C HIS A 179 12.03 -0.22 -13.32
N ASP A 180 12.68 -1.31 -13.75
CA ASP A 180 12.02 -2.60 -13.97
C ASP A 180 11.43 -3.15 -12.65
N PHE A 181 12.11 -2.97 -11.53
CA PHE A 181 11.61 -3.31 -10.20
C PHE A 181 10.39 -2.48 -9.79
N ILE A 182 10.50 -1.14 -9.82
CA ILE A 182 9.43 -0.22 -9.39
C ILE A 182 8.18 -0.35 -10.28
N ARG A 183 8.35 -0.63 -11.58
CA ARG A 183 7.23 -0.82 -12.52
C ARG A 183 6.60 -2.22 -12.45
N GLY A 184 7.09 -3.09 -11.57
CA GLY A 184 6.57 -4.45 -11.40
C GLY A 184 6.93 -5.42 -12.52
N ARG A 185 7.96 -5.12 -13.33
CA ARG A 185 8.48 -6.07 -14.33
C ARG A 185 9.21 -7.24 -13.65
N LEU A 186 9.86 -6.97 -12.52
CA LEU A 186 10.39 -8.01 -11.63
C LEU A 186 9.34 -8.35 -10.58
N PRO A 187 8.75 -9.56 -10.62
CA PRO A 187 7.80 -9.99 -9.61
C PRO A 187 8.48 -10.12 -8.25
N TRP A 188 7.90 -9.47 -7.23
CA TRP A 188 8.28 -9.66 -5.83
C TRP A 188 7.11 -9.31 -4.93
N PHE A 189 7.14 -9.85 -3.71
CA PHE A 189 6.18 -9.52 -2.66
C PHE A 189 6.81 -9.81 -1.30
N VAL A 190 6.28 -9.18 -0.25
CA VAL A 190 6.60 -9.53 1.13
C VAL A 190 5.51 -10.47 1.62
N THR A 191 5.90 -11.59 2.22
CA THR A 191 4.94 -12.51 2.83
C THR A 191 4.26 -11.84 4.03
N PRO A 192 2.94 -11.99 4.20
CA PRO A 192 2.28 -11.50 5.40
C PRO A 192 2.87 -12.21 6.64
N PRO A 193 2.82 -11.58 7.83
CA PRO A 193 3.20 -12.24 9.08
C PRO A 193 2.44 -13.56 9.24
N ASP A 194 3.12 -14.60 9.73
CA ASP A 194 2.46 -15.87 10.03
C ASP A 194 1.49 -15.63 11.20
N PRO A 195 0.18 -15.91 11.05
CA PRO A 195 -0.78 -15.75 12.14
C PRO A 195 -0.37 -16.47 13.43
N ARG A 196 0.42 -17.55 13.32
CA ARG A 196 0.90 -18.35 14.45
C ARG A 196 2.07 -17.71 15.19
N GLU A 197 2.83 -16.84 14.55
CA GLU A 197 3.95 -16.12 15.18
C GLU A 197 3.45 -14.87 15.91
N THR A 198 2.41 -14.21 15.36
CA THR A 198 1.81 -13.01 15.99
C THR A 198 1.14 -13.28 17.33
N GLU A 199 0.63 -14.50 17.57
CA GLU A 199 0.04 -14.87 18.86
C GLU A 199 1.08 -14.98 19.98
N ASN A 200 2.34 -15.31 19.66
CA ASN A 200 3.41 -15.45 20.64
C ASN A 200 4.02 -14.09 21.04
N GLU A 201 3.99 -13.09 20.15
CA GLU A 201 4.47 -11.74 20.45
C GLU A 201 3.49 -10.93 21.33
N GLU A 202 2.18 -11.16 21.16
CA GLU A 202 1.15 -10.56 22.02
C GLU A 202 1.18 -11.14 23.46
N GLN A 203 1.59 -12.39 23.65
CA GLN A 203 1.76 -12.99 24.98
C GLN A 203 3.10 -12.59 25.64
N GLY A 204 4.17 -12.40 24.86
CA GLY A 204 5.51 -12.05 25.38
C GLY A 204 5.68 -10.58 25.82
N THR A 205 4.73 -9.69 25.49
CA THR A 205 4.78 -8.28 25.89
C THR A 205 4.00 -7.97 27.18
N ALA A 206 3.22 -8.93 27.70
CA ALA A 206 2.49 -8.77 28.96
C ALA A 206 3.33 -9.08 30.23
N GLU A 207 4.50 -9.71 30.10
CA GLU A 207 5.32 -10.14 31.25
C GLU A 207 6.63 -9.34 31.45
N ALA A 208 6.86 -8.26 30.69
CA ALA A 208 8.05 -7.41 30.84
C ALA A 208 7.79 -6.15 31.67
N SER A 209 8.05 -6.26 32.98
CA SER A 209 8.45 -5.20 33.92
C SER A 209 7.52 -3.99 34.15
N VAL A 210 6.68 -4.08 35.18
CA VAL A 210 6.31 -2.92 36.02
C VAL A 210 6.91 -3.14 37.41
N ASP A 211 8.23 -3.04 37.51
CA ASP A 211 8.88 -2.71 38.77
C ASP A 211 9.03 -1.19 38.83
N GLN A 212 8.02 -0.52 39.35
CA GLN A 212 8.18 0.85 39.85
C GLN A 212 8.06 0.81 41.37
N ASP A 213 9.23 0.98 41.99
CA ASP A 213 9.46 1.34 43.38
C ASP A 213 8.43 2.35 43.89
N LEU A 214 7.39 1.86 44.55
CA LEU A 214 6.34 2.65 45.21
C LEU A 214 6.65 2.91 46.69
N SER A 215 7.91 2.74 47.12
CA SER A 215 8.36 2.90 48.51
C SER A 215 8.72 4.34 48.91
N LYS A 216 8.59 5.32 48.00
CA LYS A 216 8.92 6.72 48.25
C LYS A 216 7.79 7.69 47.86
N LEU A 217 6.59 7.55 48.43
CA LEU A 217 5.71 8.71 48.60
C LEU A 217 4.59 8.39 49.60
N ARG A 218 4.41 9.29 50.58
CA ARG A 218 3.33 9.37 51.59
C ARG A 218 3.57 8.67 52.93
N SER A 219 4.49 9.28 53.69
CA SER A 219 4.18 9.61 55.09
C SER A 219 2.94 10.52 55.13
N SER A 220 1.83 10.03 55.69
CA SER A 220 1.00 10.71 56.72
C SER A 220 -0.45 10.17 56.75
N LYS A 221 -0.81 9.52 57.88
CA LYS A 221 -2.15 9.36 58.52
C LYS A 221 -3.29 8.67 57.72
N GLN A 222 -4.24 7.90 58.26
CA GLN A 222 -4.48 7.06 59.45
C GLN A 222 -5.92 6.48 59.24
N PHE A 223 -6.19 5.22 59.67
CA PHE A 223 -7.51 4.53 59.77
C PHE A 223 -8.27 4.18 58.47
N GLY A 224 -8.90 3.02 58.27
CA GLY A 224 -9.19 1.86 59.15
C GLY A 224 -9.73 0.65 58.35
N GLU A 225 -9.98 -0.43 59.09
CA GLU A 225 -10.15 -1.87 58.81
C GLU A 225 -11.20 -2.41 57.79
N GLU A 226 -10.87 -3.61 57.28
CA GLU A 226 -11.71 -4.81 56.96
C GLU A 226 -12.75 -4.73 55.80
N SER A 227 -13.02 -5.76 54.98
CA SER A 227 -12.80 -7.22 55.03
C SER A 227 -12.92 -7.87 53.63
N ASP A 228 -12.46 -9.11 53.60
CA ASP A 228 -12.34 -10.16 52.59
C ASP A 228 -13.60 -10.48 51.75
N LEU A 229 -13.42 -10.88 50.47
CA LEU A 229 -14.13 -12.00 49.81
C LEU A 229 -13.68 -12.19 48.34
N SER A 230 -13.08 -13.35 48.10
CA SER A 230 -12.64 -13.91 46.83
C SER A 230 -13.73 -14.79 46.18
N LEU A 231 -13.43 -15.27 44.96
CA LEU A 231 -14.09 -16.32 44.14
C LEU A 231 -15.12 -15.80 43.12
N GLY A 232 -15.09 -16.14 41.82
CA GLY A 232 -14.25 -17.08 41.08
C GLY A 232 -14.53 -16.99 39.57
N VAL A 233 -13.51 -17.35 38.79
CA VAL A 233 -13.58 -17.58 37.35
C VAL A 233 -13.94 -19.05 37.12
N SER A 234 -14.98 -19.34 36.35
CA SER A 234 -14.98 -20.37 35.30
C SER A 234 -16.40 -20.69 34.81
N GLN A 235 -16.46 -21.11 33.54
CA GLN A 235 -17.58 -21.76 32.85
C GLN A 235 -18.62 -20.83 32.20
N LEU A 236 -18.46 -20.60 30.90
CA LEU A 236 -19.37 -21.21 29.90
C LEU A 236 -18.77 -21.09 28.50
N SER A 237 -18.26 -22.21 28.00
CA SER A 237 -18.00 -22.45 26.59
C SER A 237 -19.09 -23.36 26.04
N LYS A 238 -19.70 -22.98 24.91
CA LYS A 238 -20.07 -23.79 23.73
C LYS A 238 -21.44 -23.47 23.13
N SER A 239 -21.46 -23.72 21.80
CA SER A 239 -22.61 -23.89 20.89
C SER A 239 -23.04 -22.54 20.28
N GLU A 240 -23.18 -22.29 18.97
CA GLU A 240 -23.58 -23.05 17.78
C GLU A 240 -23.19 -22.23 16.53
N SER A 241 -22.62 -22.78 15.44
CA SER A 241 -23.28 -23.32 14.23
C SER A 241 -23.05 -22.47 12.98
N GLN A 242 -23.05 -23.17 11.84
CA GLN A 242 -22.66 -22.80 10.48
C GLN A 242 -23.46 -21.65 9.84
N GLN A 243 -22.80 -20.83 9.02
CA GLN A 243 -23.39 -20.30 7.79
C GLN A 243 -22.31 -19.90 6.77
N THR A 244 -22.17 -20.74 5.74
CA THR A 244 -21.46 -20.42 4.49
C THR A 244 -22.38 -19.58 3.61
N VAL A 245 -22.01 -18.33 3.30
CA VAL A 245 -22.71 -17.52 2.30
C VAL A 245 -21.99 -17.67 0.96
N ASN A 246 -22.59 -18.44 0.06
CA ASN A 246 -22.29 -18.40 -1.37
C ASN A 246 -22.78 -17.05 -1.93
N ILE A 247 -21.88 -16.26 -2.51
CA ILE A 247 -22.26 -15.11 -3.34
C ILE A 247 -22.01 -15.50 -4.78
N ASN A 248 -23.10 -15.89 -5.46
CA ASN A 248 -23.13 -16.06 -6.90
C ASN A 248 -22.86 -14.72 -7.60
N ASN A 249 -22.06 -14.81 -8.65
CA ASN A 249 -21.92 -13.79 -9.68
C ASN A 249 -23.26 -13.54 -10.35
N ASP A 250 -23.80 -12.33 -10.21
CA ASP A 250 -24.77 -11.77 -11.15
C ASP A 250 -24.45 -10.28 -11.31
N ALA A 251 -23.49 -10.00 -12.20
CA ALA A 251 -23.31 -8.69 -12.80
C ALA A 251 -23.82 -8.78 -14.24
N ALA A 252 -25.13 -8.93 -14.37
CA ALA A 252 -25.82 -8.72 -15.64
C ALA A 252 -26.03 -7.21 -15.83
N ASP A 253 -25.44 -6.71 -16.92
CA ASP A 253 -25.95 -5.66 -17.80
C ASP A 253 -26.67 -4.48 -17.14
N LEU A 254 -25.91 -3.42 -16.88
CA LEU A 254 -26.45 -2.07 -16.79
C LEU A 254 -25.57 -1.14 -17.62
N GLU A 255 -25.88 -1.08 -18.93
CA GLU A 255 -25.64 0.12 -19.72
C GLU A 255 -26.34 1.29 -19.02
N TRP A 256 -25.62 2.40 -18.81
CA TRP A 256 -26.25 3.62 -18.34
C TRP A 256 -25.86 4.80 -19.21
N ASP A 257 -26.91 5.38 -19.76
CA ASP A 257 -27.00 6.53 -20.64
C ASP A 257 -26.38 7.79 -20.04
N ALA A 258 -25.56 8.47 -20.82
CA ALA A 258 -24.78 9.65 -20.44
C ALA A 258 -25.52 10.96 -20.77
N SER A 259 -26.85 10.97 -20.76
CA SER A 259 -27.65 12.17 -20.98
C SER A 259 -28.28 12.64 -19.67
N ASP A 260 -27.57 13.49 -18.96
CA ASP A 260 -28.16 14.55 -18.12
C ASP A 260 -27.02 15.55 -17.85
N GLU A 261 -26.64 16.25 -18.92
CA GLU A 261 -25.91 17.51 -18.82
C GLU A 261 -26.88 18.57 -18.28
N ASP A 262 -26.61 19.07 -17.08
CA ASP A 262 -26.98 20.43 -16.69
C ASP A 262 -25.80 20.98 -15.86
N ALA A 263 -24.93 21.71 -16.55
CA ALA A 263 -23.93 22.57 -15.94
C ALA A 263 -24.63 23.82 -15.37
N PRO A 264 -24.30 24.32 -14.17
CA PRO A 264 -24.85 25.57 -13.70
C PRO A 264 -24.20 26.74 -14.46
N GLU A 265 -25.04 27.61 -15.02
CA GLU A 265 -24.66 28.90 -15.60
C GLU A 265 -23.95 29.79 -14.56
N GLU A 266 -22.79 30.34 -14.94
CA GLU A 266 -22.15 31.43 -14.20
C GLU A 266 -22.98 32.70 -14.38
N SER A 267 -23.51 33.24 -13.28
CA SER A 267 -24.09 34.58 -13.25
C SER A 267 -22.98 35.63 -13.16
N SER A 268 -23.00 36.53 -14.14
CA SER A 268 -22.31 37.83 -14.28
C SER A 268 -21.99 38.62 -13.01
#